data_AF-A0A7C1P5W9-F1
#
_entry.id   AF-A0A7C1P5W9-F1
#
_cell.length_a   1.000
_cell.length_b   1.000
_cell.length_c   1.000
_cell.angle_alpha   90.00
_cell.angle_beta   90.00
_cell.angle_gamma   90.00
#
_symmetry.space_group_name_H-M   'P 1'
#
loop_
_entity.id
_entity.type
_entity.pdbx_description
1 polymer ?
#
loop_
_entity_poly.entity_id
_entity_poly.type
_entity_poly.pdbx_seq_one_letter_code
_entity_poly.pdbx_strand_id
1 'polypeptide(L)'
;KYVTETNHAYTPFLFLFSKAIFDTYTPEEQAALRECATVGRDVERSVIADLNKQSLEKIKAAGLEVNTLSPEEQQRIREKSMVVYEKHKDTIGAEVVDDILAKLAEVRK
;
A
#
# COMPACT_ATOMS: atom_id res chain seq x y z
N LYS A 1 0.56 -16.33 -19.68
CA LYS A 1 0.40 -17.73 -19.22
C LYS A 1 0.13 -17.81 -17.72
N TYR A 2 0.97 -17.20 -16.88
CA TYR A 2 0.80 -17.21 -15.41
C TYR A 2 0.69 -15.80 -14.81
N VAL A 3 -0.08 -15.67 -13.73
CA VAL A 3 -0.08 -14.51 -12.82
C VAL A 3 0.05 -15.03 -11.39
N THR A 4 1.07 -14.60 -10.66
CA THR A 4 1.21 -14.95 -9.24
C THR A 4 0.84 -13.77 -8.36
N GLU A 5 -0.19 -13.96 -7.53
CA GLU A 5 -0.59 -13.01 -6.50
C GLU A 5 0.37 -13.11 -5.32
N THR A 6 1.51 -12.42 -5.46
CA THR A 6 2.63 -12.50 -4.50
C THR A 6 2.47 -11.58 -3.30
N ASN A 7 1.65 -10.53 -3.39
CA ASN A 7 1.52 -9.48 -2.37
C ASN A 7 2.88 -8.94 -1.88
N HIS A 8 3.86 -8.83 -2.79
CA HIS A 8 5.24 -8.44 -2.47
C HIS A 8 5.42 -6.96 -2.15
N ALA A 9 4.45 -6.12 -2.53
CA ALA A 9 4.43 -4.69 -2.23
C ALA A 9 2.98 -4.19 -2.13
N TYR A 10 2.76 -3.21 -1.25
CA TYR A 10 1.55 -2.40 -1.22
C TYR A 10 1.89 -1.03 -1.82
N THR A 11 1.08 -0.55 -2.77
CA THR A 11 1.29 0.74 -3.45
C THR A 11 0.29 1.76 -2.93
N PRO A 12 0.59 2.51 -1.85
CA PRO A 12 -0.26 3.60 -1.41
C PRO A 12 -0.11 4.82 -2.33
N PHE A 13 -1.20 5.56 -2.53
CA PHE A 13 -1.15 6.89 -3.10
C PHE A 13 -1.26 7.95 -2.00
N LEU A 14 -0.47 9.01 -2.13
CA LEU A 14 -0.51 10.17 -1.24
C LEU A 14 -1.44 11.23 -1.84
N PHE A 15 -2.43 11.67 -1.07
CA PHE A 15 -3.17 12.89 -1.41
C PHE A 15 -2.34 14.09 -0.94
N LEU A 16 -1.80 14.84 -1.91
CA LEU A 16 -1.02 16.05 -1.65
C LEU A 16 -1.79 17.25 -2.19
N PHE A 17 -1.66 18.39 -1.49
CA PHE A 17 -2.25 19.65 -1.91
C PHE A 17 -1.23 20.78 -1.72
N SER A 18 -1.33 21.81 -2.56
CA SER A 18 -0.41 22.95 -2.50
C SER A 18 -0.55 23.69 -1.16
N LYS A 19 0.53 23.74 -0.38
CA LYS A 19 0.54 24.46 0.90
C LYS A 19 0.23 25.95 0.71
N ALA A 20 0.78 26.58 -0.32
CA ALA A 20 0.57 28.00 -0.57
C ALA A 20 -0.91 28.32 -0.83
N ILE A 21 -1.65 27.42 -1.49
CA ILE A 21 -3.10 27.58 -1.71
C ILE A 21 -3.85 27.24 -0.43
N PHE A 22 -3.50 26.14 0.23
CA PHE A 22 -4.14 25.70 1.48
C PHE A 22 -4.12 26.78 2.55
N ASP A 23 -3.00 27.47 2.70
CA ASP A 23 -2.82 28.53 3.70
C ASP A 23 -3.68 29.78 3.41
N THR A 24 -4.24 29.92 2.20
CA THR A 24 -5.20 31.01 1.87
C THR A 24 -6.64 30.70 2.28
N TYR A 25 -6.95 29.43 2.56
CA TYR A 25 -8.29 29.00 2.97
C TYR A 25 -8.57 29.35 4.44
N THR A 26 -9.84 29.56 4.77
CA THR A 26 -10.27 29.74 6.16
C THR A 26 -10.04 28.44 6.96
N PRO A 27 -10.01 28.50 8.30
CA PRO A 27 -9.92 27.30 9.13
C PRO A 27 -11.00 26.25 8.81
N GLU A 28 -12.22 26.70 8.50
CA GLU A 28 -13.36 25.85 8.15
C GLU A 28 -13.14 25.15 6.79
N GLU A 29 -12.66 25.87 5.78
CA GLU A 29 -12.34 25.33 4.47
C GLU A 29 -11.18 24.32 4.53
N GLN A 30 -10.15 24.63 5.32
CA GLN A 30 -9.03 23.73 5.59
C GLN A 30 -9.50 22.43 6.25
N ALA A 31 -10.41 22.52 7.24
CA ALA A 31 -10.99 21.37 7.91
C ALA A 31 -11.85 20.55 6.93
N ALA A 32 -12.71 21.20 6.15
CA ALA A 32 -13.55 20.55 5.15
C ALA A 32 -12.72 19.78 4.12
N LEU A 33 -11.63 20.36 3.60
CA LEU A 33 -10.75 19.65 2.65
C LEU A 33 -10.16 18.37 3.25
N ARG A 34 -9.70 18.42 4.51
CA ARG A 34 -9.11 17.26 5.21
C ARG A 34 -10.16 16.18 5.50
N GLU A 35 -11.36 16.60 5.89
CA GLU A 35 -12.48 15.69 6.12
C GLU A 35 -12.90 14.99 4.83
N CYS A 36 -13.11 15.74 3.75
CA CYS A 36 -13.47 15.18 2.45
C CYS A 36 -12.37 14.24 1.92
N ALA A 37 -11.08 14.57 2.10
CA ALA A 37 -9.99 13.68 1.73
C ALA A 37 -10.03 12.35 2.52
N THR A 38 -10.40 12.40 3.80
CA THR A 38 -10.53 11.20 4.65
C THR A 38 -11.70 10.33 4.22
N VAL A 39 -12.87 10.93 3.98
CA VAL A 39 -14.06 10.22 3.47
C VAL A 39 -13.76 9.61 2.10
N GLY A 40 -13.16 10.40 1.20
CA GLY A 40 -12.78 9.96 -0.14
C GLY A 40 -11.82 8.77 -0.12
N ARG A 41 -10.81 8.79 0.76
CA ARG A 41 -9.87 7.68 0.98
C ARG A 41 -10.61 6.39 1.33
N ASP A 42 -11.58 6.44 2.24
CA ASP A 42 -12.27 5.24 2.71
C ASP A 42 -13.17 4.62 1.63
N VAL A 43 -13.87 5.47 0.88
CA VAL A 43 -14.67 5.04 -0.27
C VAL A 43 -13.77 4.46 -1.37
N GLU A 44 -12.70 5.15 -1.72
CA GLU A 44 -11.76 4.74 -2.77
C GLU A 44 -11.15 3.37 -2.47
N ARG A 45 -10.71 3.13 -1.23
CA ARG A 45 -10.13 1.84 -0.82
C ARG A 45 -11.12 0.69 -0.95
N SER A 46 -12.39 0.93 -0.59
CA SER A 46 -13.45 -0.06 -0.74
C SER A 46 -13.68 -0.39 -2.22
N VAL A 47 -13.79 0.65 -3.06
CA VAL A 47 -14.00 0.50 -4.52
C VAL A 47 -12.83 -0.23 -5.17
N ILE A 48 -11.58 0.11 -4.83
CA ILE A 48 -10.39 -0.57 -5.36
C ILE A 48 -10.35 -2.03 -4.95
N ALA A 49 -10.71 -2.37 -3.71
CA ALA A 49 -10.75 -3.76 -3.26
C ALA A 49 -11.73 -4.59 -4.13
N ASP A 50 -12.89 -4.03 -4.47
CA ASP A 50 -13.86 -4.72 -5.33
C ASP A 50 -13.43 -4.77 -6.79
N LEU A 51 -12.84 -3.70 -7.32
CA LEU A 51 -12.28 -3.69 -8.68
C LEU A 51 -11.12 -4.68 -8.84
N ASN A 52 -10.30 -4.87 -7.81
CA ASN A 52 -9.22 -5.86 -7.81
C ASN A 52 -9.77 -7.28 -7.94
N LYS A 53 -10.83 -7.63 -7.19
CA LYS A 53 -11.51 -8.93 -7.34
C LYS A 53 -12.05 -9.13 -8.75
N GLN A 54 -12.73 -8.13 -9.30
CA GLN A 54 -13.27 -8.19 -10.66
C GLN A 54 -12.16 -8.32 -11.72
N SER A 55 -11.05 -7.62 -11.53
CA SER A 55 -9.90 -7.69 -12.44
C SER A 55 -9.24 -9.06 -12.42
N LEU A 56 -9.14 -9.68 -11.24
CA LEU A 56 -8.63 -11.03 -11.11
C LEU A 56 -9.50 -12.06 -11.85
N GLU A 57 -10.83 -11.94 -11.75
CA GLU A 57 -11.74 -12.81 -12.49
C GLU A 57 -11.63 -12.62 -14.01
N LYS A 58 -11.44 -11.38 -14.48
CA LYS A 58 -11.15 -11.12 -15.91
C LYS A 58 -9.84 -11.76 -16.36
N ILE A 59 -8.79 -11.73 -15.53
CA ILE A 59 -7.50 -12.37 -15.82
C ILE A 59 -7.69 -13.89 -15.96
N LYS A 60 -8.43 -14.53 -15.05
CA LYS A 60 -8.75 -15.97 -15.13
C LYS A 60 -9.58 -16.29 -16.38
N ALA A 61 -10.61 -15.49 -16.68
CA ALA A 61 -11.46 -15.67 -17.85
C ALA A 61 -10.71 -15.51 -19.18
N ALA A 62 -9.64 -14.72 -19.21
CA ALA A 62 -8.74 -14.59 -20.34
C ALA A 62 -7.80 -15.81 -20.53
N GLY A 63 -7.92 -16.84 -19.68
CA GLY A 63 -7.18 -18.09 -19.79
C GLY A 63 -5.80 -18.09 -19.14
N LEU A 64 -5.52 -17.14 -18.22
CA LEU A 64 -4.28 -17.15 -17.46
C LEU A 64 -4.42 -18.02 -16.20
N GLU A 65 -3.37 -18.78 -15.91
CA GLU A 65 -3.25 -19.56 -14.67
C GLU A 65 -2.83 -18.62 -13.53
N VAL A 66 -3.69 -18.50 -12.51
CA VAL A 66 -3.43 -17.68 -11.34
C VAL A 66 -3.02 -18.56 -10.17
N ASN A 67 -1.93 -18.23 -9.48
CA ASN A 67 -1.50 -18.90 -8.26
C ASN A 67 -1.22 -17.91 -7.12
N THR A 68 -1.32 -18.39 -5.88
CA THR A 68 -1.00 -17.64 -4.66
C THR A 68 0.24 -18.24 -3.99
N LEU A 69 0.78 -17.54 -2.99
CA LEU A 69 1.91 -18.01 -2.19
C LEU A 69 1.43 -18.56 -0.85
N SER A 70 2.01 -19.70 -0.43
CA SER A 70 1.83 -20.20 0.93
C SER A 70 2.44 -19.23 1.97
N PRO A 71 2.00 -19.27 3.23
CA PRO A 71 2.60 -18.46 4.29
C PRO A 71 4.12 -18.64 4.41
N GLU A 72 4.62 -19.88 4.24
CA GLU A 72 6.04 -20.21 4.31
C GLU A 72 6.83 -19.57 3.16
N GLU A 73 6.29 -19.61 1.94
CA GLU A 73 6.93 -18.98 0.78
C GLU A 73 6.90 -17.45 0.87
N GLN A 74 5.82 -16.86 1.39
CA GLN A 74 5.78 -15.43 1.69
C GLN A 74 6.84 -15.05 2.72
N GLN A 75 7.01 -15.86 3.77
CA GLN A 75 8.02 -15.63 4.79
C GLN A 75 9.43 -15.74 4.23
N ARG A 76 9.71 -16.77 3.42
CA ARG A 76 10.99 -16.95 2.74
C ARG A 76 11.34 -15.75 1.84
N ILE A 77 10.37 -15.22 1.10
CA ILE A 77 10.56 -14.03 0.26
C ILE A 77 10.84 -12.80 1.12
N ARG A 78 10.11 -12.60 2.23
CA ARG A 78 10.34 -11.47 3.15
C ARG A 78 11.76 -11.49 3.71
N GLU A 79 12.21 -12.63 4.22
CA GLU A 79 13.57 -12.80 4.75
C GLU A 79 14.64 -12.51 3.71
N LYS A 80 14.49 -13.05 2.48
CA LYS A 80 15.42 -12.78 1.38
C LYS A 80 15.40 -11.32 0.93
N SER A 81 14.27 -10.64 1.05
CA SER A 81 14.12 -9.23 0.67
C SER A 81 14.77 -8.27 1.67
N MET A 82 15.11 -8.72 2.89
CA MET A 82 15.73 -7.86 3.92
C MET A 82 17.02 -7.19 3.45
N VAL A 83 17.78 -7.81 2.53
CA VAL A 83 18.97 -7.17 1.93
C VAL A 83 18.66 -5.84 1.23
N VAL A 84 17.44 -5.68 0.70
CA VAL A 84 16.98 -4.42 0.08
C VAL A 84 16.73 -3.37 1.14
N TYR A 85 16.14 -3.76 2.29
CA TYR A 85 15.91 -2.85 3.42
C TYR A 85 17.25 -2.35 3.96
N GLU A 86 18.20 -3.25 4.24
CA GLU A 86 19.53 -2.88 4.74
C GLU A 86 20.27 -1.97 3.76
N LYS A 87 20.23 -2.29 2.46
CA LYS A 87 20.90 -1.50 1.42
C LYS A 87 20.40 -0.04 1.37
N HIS A 88 19.11 0.18 1.60
CA HIS A 88 18.48 1.49 1.45
C HIS A 88 18.22 2.21 2.78
N LYS A 89 18.51 1.55 3.92
CA LYS A 89 18.22 2.04 5.26
C LYS A 89 18.82 3.43 5.53
N ASP A 90 20.07 3.64 5.16
CA ASP A 90 20.75 4.92 5.37
C ASP A 90 20.17 6.07 4.53
N THR A 91 19.67 5.77 3.32
CA THR A 91 19.08 6.79 2.44
C THR A 91 17.65 7.13 2.81
N ILE A 92 16.88 6.16 3.29
CA ILE A 92 15.48 6.36 3.71
C ILE A 92 15.43 6.96 5.13
N GLY A 93 16.37 6.59 5.99
CA GLY A 93 16.40 6.92 7.41
C GLY A 93 16.22 5.65 8.25
N ALA A 94 17.22 5.33 9.07
CA ALA A 94 17.23 4.10 9.87
C ALA A 94 16.03 4.00 10.82
N GLU A 95 15.70 5.10 11.50
CA GLU A 95 14.54 5.19 12.39
C GLU A 95 13.23 4.87 11.67
N VAL A 96 13.00 5.46 10.48
CA VAL A 96 11.79 5.21 9.69
C VAL A 96 11.67 3.74 9.29
N VAL A 97 12.77 3.12 8.86
CA VAL A 97 12.77 1.71 8.46
C VAL A 97 12.51 0.81 9.66
N ASP A 98 13.17 1.08 10.80
CA ASP A 98 13.04 0.26 12.01
C ASP A 98 11.64 0.38 12.63
N ASP A 99 11.06 1.56 12.68
CA ASP A 99 9.69 1.79 13.17
C ASP A 99 8.66 1.04 12.32
N ILE A 100 8.80 1.08 10.99
CA ILE A 100 7.92 0.33 10.09
C ILE A 100 8.09 -1.18 10.29
N LEU A 101 9.32 -1.68 10.40
CA LEU A 101 9.58 -3.11 10.65
C LEU A 101 9.00 -3.56 12.01
N ALA A 102 9.16 -2.76 13.06
CA ALA A 102 8.57 -3.02 14.37
C ALA A 102 7.04 -3.05 14.28
N LYS A 103 6.43 -2.07 13.60
CA LYS A 103 4.97 -2.04 13.43
C LYS A 103 4.45 -3.23 12.64
N LEU A 104 5.18 -3.63 11.59
CA LEU A 104 4.87 -4.81 10.81
C LEU A 104 4.98 -6.09 11.64
N ALA A 105 5.92 -6.17 12.58
CA ALA A 105 6.02 -7.30 13.51
C ALA A 105 4.84 -7.38 14.48
N GLU A 106 4.26 -6.24 14.89
CA GLU A 106 3.05 -6.20 15.70
C GLU A 106 1.80 -6.66 14.93
N VAL A 107 1.58 -6.13 13.73
CA VAL A 107 0.34 -6.37 12.96
C VAL A 107 0.30 -7.75 12.29
N ARG A 108 1.44 -8.45 12.23
CA ARG A 108 1.55 -9.80 11.66
C ARG A 108 1.45 -10.92 12.70
N LYS A 109 1.29 -10.59 13.98
CA LYS A 109 0.90 -11.56 15.01
C LYS A 109 -0.53 -12.03 14.78
#